data_AF-G9K950-F1
#
_entry.id   AF-G9K950-F1
#
_cell.length_a   1.000
_cell.length_b   1.000
_cell.length_c   1.000
_cell.angle_alpha   90.00
_cell.angle_beta   90.00
_cell.angle_gamma   90.00
#
_symmetry.space_group_name_H-M   'P 1'
#
loop_
_entity.id
_entity.type
_entity.pdbx_description
1 polymer ?
#
loop_
_entity_poly.entity_id
_entity_poly.type
_entity_poly.pdbx_seq_one_letter_code
_entity_poly.pdbx_strand_id
1 'polypeptide(L)'
;KKLTYIYSVVLTSVSEKVYDWKVLAEVLGYSHLALEGFDQTQADKESEKVSYIVKKLKEDCHADKNTRKFLYELIVALLKMDCQGLVAHLIQEAAILTSAVKLGKSWRELAEKLVQLTKQQMEAYEIPHRGKAGDVAAEMMWKPAYDFLYTWGAHHGNSYRDVLQDLQSALDRMKNPVTKQWRDLTGALILIHSLEF
;
A
#
# COMPACT_ATOMS: atom_id res chain seq x y z
N LYS A 1 -0.66 0.54 -15.15
CA LYS A 1 -1.12 -0.68 -14.43
C LYS A 1 -0.60 -0.81 -12.98
N LYS A 2 0.48 -0.15 -12.53
CA LYS A 2 0.94 -0.19 -11.11
C LYS A 2 -0.05 0.43 -10.11
N LEU A 3 -0.67 1.56 -10.49
CA LEU A 3 -1.70 2.27 -9.69
C LEU A 3 -2.95 1.41 -9.40
N THR A 4 -3.16 0.32 -10.14
CA THR A 4 -4.30 -0.56 -9.95
C THR A 4 -4.16 -1.42 -8.70
N TYR A 5 -2.94 -1.82 -8.32
CA TYR A 5 -2.73 -2.76 -7.22
C TYR A 5 -2.98 -2.12 -5.84
N ILE A 6 -2.27 -1.04 -5.50
CA ILE A 6 -2.50 -0.29 -4.25
C ILE A 6 -3.95 0.15 -4.17
N TYR A 7 -4.52 0.63 -5.28
CA TYR A 7 -5.90 1.07 -5.26
C TYR A 7 -6.88 -0.07 -4.92
N SER A 8 -6.68 -1.27 -5.49
CA SER A 8 -7.51 -2.41 -5.16
C SER A 8 -7.37 -2.81 -3.69
N VAL A 9 -6.14 -2.86 -3.15
CA VAL A 9 -5.90 -3.16 -1.73
C VAL A 9 -6.58 -2.12 -0.84
N VAL A 10 -6.35 -0.83 -1.10
CA VAL A 10 -6.98 0.28 -0.38
C VAL A 10 -8.49 0.17 -0.41
N LEU A 11 -9.08 -0.03 -1.59
CA LEU A 11 -10.53 -0.12 -1.75
C LEU A 11 -11.09 -1.30 -0.95
N THR A 12 -10.50 -2.48 -1.07
CA THR A 12 -10.94 -3.66 -0.31
C THR A 12 -10.80 -3.45 1.20
N SER A 13 -9.61 -3.06 1.68
CA SER A 13 -9.34 -2.91 3.11
C SER A 13 -10.23 -1.85 3.78
N VAL A 14 -10.45 -0.72 3.10
CA VAL A 14 -11.28 0.36 3.63
C VAL A 14 -12.76 -0.05 3.63
N SER A 15 -13.25 -0.64 2.55
CA SER A 15 -14.64 -1.10 2.45
C SER A 15 -14.99 -2.22 3.42
N GLU A 16 -14.03 -3.05 3.83
CA GLU A 16 -14.24 -4.12 4.80
C GLU A 16 -14.17 -3.65 6.27
N LYS A 17 -13.37 -2.61 6.55
CA LYS A 17 -13.04 -2.19 7.93
C LYS A 17 -13.66 -0.87 8.38
N VAL A 18 -14.18 -0.06 7.45
CA VAL A 18 -14.94 1.15 7.79
C VAL A 18 -16.43 0.80 7.83
N TYR A 19 -17.07 1.05 8.97
CA TYR A 19 -18.47 0.69 9.23
C TYR A 19 -19.43 1.88 9.24
N ASP A 20 -18.94 3.09 9.00
CA ASP A 20 -19.76 4.29 8.90
C ASP A 20 -19.35 5.12 7.68
N TRP A 21 -20.04 4.87 6.56
CA TRP A 21 -19.84 5.58 5.31
C TRP A 21 -20.23 7.05 5.42
N LYS A 22 -21.16 7.41 6.32
CA LYS A 22 -21.63 8.80 6.48
C LYS A 22 -20.55 9.63 7.14
N VAL A 23 -19.94 9.13 8.20
CA VAL A 23 -18.79 9.78 8.85
C VAL A 23 -17.62 9.88 7.86
N LEU A 24 -17.33 8.81 7.09
CA LEU A 24 -16.29 8.87 6.06
C LEU A 24 -16.59 9.95 5.01
N ALA A 25 -17.83 10.02 4.53
CA ALA A 25 -18.26 11.04 3.58
C ALA A 25 -18.14 12.44 4.18
N GLU A 26 -18.58 12.65 5.42
CA GLU A 26 -18.50 13.94 6.11
C GLU A 26 -17.06 14.42 6.26
N VAL A 27 -16.18 13.56 6.78
CA VAL A 27 -14.76 13.88 6.99
C VAL A 27 -14.04 14.20 5.68
N LEU A 28 -14.45 13.57 4.57
CA LEU A 28 -13.91 13.81 3.22
C LEU A 28 -14.57 15.01 2.50
N GLY A 29 -15.57 15.65 3.09
CA GLY A 29 -16.28 16.80 2.50
C GLY A 29 -17.40 16.42 1.51
N TYR A 30 -17.84 15.17 1.54
CA TYR A 30 -18.89 14.60 0.70
C TYR A 30 -20.26 14.51 1.39
N SER A 31 -20.52 15.29 2.44
CA SER A 31 -21.80 15.27 3.17
C SER A 31 -23.03 15.50 2.27
N HIS A 32 -22.86 16.24 1.17
CA HIS A 32 -23.91 16.47 0.17
C HIS A 32 -24.28 15.20 -0.61
N LEU A 33 -23.35 14.27 -0.82
CA LEU A 33 -23.64 12.98 -1.48
C LEU A 33 -24.57 12.11 -0.62
N ALA A 34 -24.52 12.27 0.70
CA ALA A 34 -25.46 11.60 1.61
C ALA A 34 -26.90 12.12 1.48
N LEU A 35 -27.08 13.34 0.95
CA LEU A 35 -28.38 13.99 0.77
C LEU A 35 -28.98 13.73 -0.63
N GLU A 36 -28.14 13.48 -1.64
CA GLU A 36 -28.59 13.51 -3.04
C GLU A 36 -28.82 12.14 -3.71
N GLY A 37 -28.41 10.99 -3.15
CA GLY A 37 -28.60 9.76 -3.92
C GLY A 37 -28.15 8.42 -3.35
N PHE A 38 -27.75 8.32 -2.08
CA PHE A 38 -27.43 7.00 -1.51
C PHE A 38 -28.64 6.10 -1.26
N ASP A 39 -29.85 6.67 -1.18
CA ASP A 39 -31.11 5.90 -1.14
C ASP A 39 -31.57 5.45 -2.54
N GLN A 40 -30.98 5.99 -3.63
CA GLN A 40 -31.27 5.56 -5.01
C GLN A 40 -30.21 4.61 -5.58
N THR A 41 -29.00 4.61 -5.02
CA THR A 41 -27.99 3.62 -5.35
C THR A 41 -28.31 2.32 -4.63
N GLN A 42 -28.47 1.26 -5.42
CA GLN A 42 -28.79 -0.13 -5.06
C GLN A 42 -27.72 -0.83 -4.19
N ALA A 43 -27.00 -0.05 -3.37
CA ALA A 43 -25.95 -0.49 -2.47
C ALA A 43 -26.56 -0.74 -1.09
N ASP A 44 -27.20 -1.90 -0.90
CA ASP A 44 -27.83 -2.26 0.37
C ASP A 44 -26.79 -2.44 1.49
N LYS A 45 -25.51 -2.65 1.13
CA LYS A 45 -24.42 -2.93 2.07
C LYS A 45 -23.56 -1.71 2.37
N GLU A 46 -23.25 -1.53 3.64
CA GLU A 46 -22.33 -0.51 4.15
C GLU A 46 -21.01 -0.44 3.36
N SER A 47 -20.40 -1.59 3.09
CA SER A 47 -19.14 -1.71 2.36
C SER A 47 -19.22 -1.24 0.90
N GLU A 48 -20.39 -1.34 0.27
CA GLU A 48 -20.63 -0.84 -1.09
C GLU A 48 -20.72 0.69 -1.08
N LYS A 49 -21.31 1.27 -0.03
CA LYS A 49 -21.38 2.72 0.17
C LYS A 49 -20.00 3.31 0.46
N VAL A 50 -19.23 2.69 1.35
CA VAL A 50 -17.82 3.04 1.58
C VAL A 50 -17.03 2.95 0.27
N SER A 51 -17.19 1.85 -0.48
CA SER A 51 -16.51 1.67 -1.77
C SER A 51 -16.81 2.80 -2.76
N TYR A 52 -18.04 3.28 -2.79
CA TYR A 52 -18.45 4.40 -3.63
C TYR A 52 -17.72 5.69 -3.22
N ILE A 53 -17.69 6.02 -1.93
CA ILE A 53 -16.99 7.21 -1.43
C ILE A 53 -15.50 7.17 -1.79
N VAL A 54 -14.84 6.03 -1.60
CA VAL A 54 -13.41 5.86 -1.95
C VAL A 54 -13.17 5.99 -3.46
N LYS A 55 -14.06 5.44 -4.30
CA LYS A 55 -14.01 5.62 -5.76
C LYS A 55 -14.13 7.09 -6.14
N LYS A 56 -15.11 7.79 -5.56
CA LYS A 56 -15.35 9.21 -5.80
C LYS A 56 -14.14 10.06 -5.40
N LEU A 57 -13.57 9.83 -4.22
CA LEU A 57 -12.34 10.50 -3.76
C LEU A 57 -11.20 10.34 -4.76
N LYS A 58 -11.01 9.13 -5.30
CA LYS A 58 -9.98 8.87 -6.31
C LYS A 58 -10.24 9.64 -7.61
N GLU A 59 -11.47 9.63 -8.10
CA GLU A 59 -11.86 10.34 -9.32
C GLU A 59 -11.58 11.84 -9.19
N ASP A 60 -12.00 12.44 -8.08
CA ASP A 60 -11.81 13.87 -7.82
C ASP A 60 -10.32 14.23 -7.67
N CYS A 61 -9.55 13.43 -6.93
CA CYS A 61 -8.09 13.64 -6.83
C CYS A 61 -7.36 13.47 -8.18
N HIS A 62 -7.89 12.64 -9.08
CA HIS A 62 -7.31 12.45 -10.42
C HIS A 62 -7.70 13.58 -11.37
N ALA A 63 -8.86 14.20 -11.19
CA ALA A 63 -9.30 15.37 -11.92
C ALA A 63 -8.50 16.63 -11.51
N ASP A 64 -8.24 16.79 -10.21
CA ASP A 64 -7.50 17.92 -9.63
C ASP A 64 -5.99 17.63 -9.52
N LYS A 65 -5.35 17.48 -10.69
CA LYS A 65 -4.00 16.87 -10.88
C LYS A 65 -2.84 17.46 -10.06
N ASN A 66 -2.99 18.61 -9.38
CA ASN A 66 -1.88 19.33 -8.76
C ASN A 66 -2.02 19.65 -7.27
N THR A 67 -3.17 19.43 -6.63
CA THR A 67 -3.40 19.87 -5.24
C THR A 67 -3.70 18.72 -4.27
N ARG A 68 -4.49 17.71 -4.68
CA ARG A 68 -4.96 16.64 -3.79
C ARG A 68 -4.34 15.28 -4.14
N LYS A 69 -3.80 14.61 -3.13
CA LYS A 69 -3.25 13.25 -3.26
C LYS A 69 -4.20 12.26 -2.62
N PHE A 70 -4.75 11.33 -3.42
CA PHE A 70 -5.73 10.33 -2.98
C PHE A 70 -5.36 9.62 -1.65
N LEU A 71 -4.15 9.05 -1.56
CA LEU A 71 -3.72 8.35 -0.35
C LEU A 71 -3.59 9.29 0.85
N TYR A 72 -3.15 10.53 0.64
CA TYR A 72 -3.01 11.50 1.73
C TYR A 72 -4.38 11.87 2.31
N GLU A 73 -5.32 12.25 1.45
CA GLU A 73 -6.70 12.61 1.83
C GLU A 73 -7.37 11.47 2.60
N LEU A 74 -7.23 10.24 2.08
CA LEU A 74 -7.80 9.06 2.70
C LEU A 74 -7.16 8.75 4.07
N ILE A 75 -5.83 8.81 4.18
CA ILE A 75 -5.13 8.56 5.46
C ILE A 75 -5.53 9.59 6.51
N VAL A 76 -5.61 10.88 6.14
CA VAL A 76 -6.07 11.94 7.05
C VAL A 76 -7.52 11.70 7.50
N ALA A 77 -8.39 11.26 6.59
CA ALA A 77 -9.77 10.96 6.94
C ALA A 77 -9.87 9.78 7.92
N LEU A 78 -9.16 8.69 7.65
CA LEU A 78 -9.12 7.52 8.52
C LEU A 78 -8.54 7.84 9.91
N LEU A 79 -7.55 8.73 9.99
CA LEU A 79 -7.03 9.22 11.27
C LEU A 79 -8.07 10.01 12.07
N LYS A 80 -8.87 10.86 11.42
CA LYS A 80 -9.97 11.59 12.06
C LYS A 80 -11.13 10.69 12.50
N MET A 81 -11.20 9.48 11.96
CA MET A 81 -12.18 8.44 12.31
C MET A 81 -11.63 7.42 13.31
N ASP A 82 -10.48 7.69 13.93
CA ASP A 82 -9.83 6.76 14.87
C ASP A 82 -9.61 5.35 14.28
N CYS A 83 -9.21 5.29 13.00
CA CYS A 83 -8.89 4.05 12.29
C CYS A 83 -7.38 3.79 12.21
N GLN A 84 -6.63 4.00 13.31
CA GLN A 84 -5.15 3.96 13.35
C GLN A 84 -4.60 2.61 12.84
N GLY A 85 -5.21 1.48 13.22
CA GLY A 85 -4.78 0.15 12.76
C GLY A 85 -4.93 -0.04 11.24
N LEU A 86 -6.00 0.49 10.63
CA LEU A 86 -6.17 0.48 9.18
C LEU A 86 -5.17 1.42 8.50
N VAL A 87 -4.90 2.59 9.09
CA VAL A 87 -3.87 3.52 8.59
C VAL A 87 -2.50 2.85 8.58
N ALA A 88 -2.11 2.18 9.67
CA ALA A 88 -0.84 1.46 9.75
C ALA A 88 -0.72 0.36 8.69
N HIS A 89 -1.78 -0.41 8.45
CA HIS A 89 -1.81 -1.41 7.38
C HIS A 89 -1.64 -0.80 5.99
N LEU A 90 -2.37 0.28 5.67
CA LEU A 90 -2.26 0.94 4.36
C LEU A 90 -0.87 1.57 4.12
N ILE A 91 -0.26 2.11 5.17
CA ILE A 91 1.12 2.62 5.11
C ILE A 91 2.10 1.48 4.82
N GLN A 92 1.95 0.34 5.49
CA GLN A 92 2.77 -0.84 5.23
C GLN A 92 2.64 -1.31 3.79
N GLU A 93 1.41 -1.46 3.26
CA GLU A 93 1.16 -1.86 1.88
C GLU A 93 1.81 -0.90 0.87
N ALA A 94 1.67 0.40 1.09
CA ALA A 94 2.31 1.41 0.27
C ALA A 94 3.84 1.36 0.34
N ALA A 95 4.40 1.13 1.53
CA ALA A 95 5.83 1.00 1.76
C ALA A 95 6.40 -0.27 1.08
N ILE A 96 5.72 -1.41 1.18
CA ILE A 96 6.11 -2.66 0.51
C ILE A 96 6.14 -2.47 -1.01
N LEU A 97 5.07 -1.94 -1.61
CA LEU A 97 5.05 -1.75 -3.07
C LEU A 97 6.09 -0.71 -3.53
N THR A 98 6.20 0.40 -2.80
CA THR A 98 7.22 1.42 -3.12
C THR A 98 8.61 0.81 -3.05
N SER A 99 8.84 -0.08 -2.09
CA SER A 99 10.11 -0.80 -1.94
C SER A 99 10.42 -1.72 -3.09
N ALA A 100 9.46 -2.57 -3.45
CA ALA A 100 9.58 -3.44 -4.60
C ALA A 100 9.89 -2.66 -5.89
N VAL A 101 9.20 -1.53 -6.10
CA VAL A 101 9.41 -0.67 -7.27
C VAL A 101 10.79 -0.03 -7.29
N LYS A 102 11.27 0.50 -6.17
CA LYS A 102 12.58 1.15 -6.07
C LYS A 102 13.74 0.16 -6.15
N LEU A 103 13.58 -1.02 -5.56
CA LEU A 103 14.59 -2.08 -5.60
C LEU A 103 14.82 -2.59 -7.02
N GLY A 104 13.74 -2.85 -7.77
CA GLY A 104 13.84 -3.48 -9.09
C GLY A 104 14.76 -4.71 -8.99
N LYS A 105 15.79 -4.79 -9.83
CA LYS A 105 16.78 -5.90 -9.84
C LYS A 105 17.54 -6.15 -8.54
N SER A 106 17.66 -5.14 -7.67
CA SER A 106 18.38 -5.26 -6.41
C SER A 106 17.59 -6.00 -5.33
N TRP A 107 16.34 -6.41 -5.61
CA TRP A 107 15.52 -7.18 -4.68
C TRP A 107 16.15 -8.51 -4.26
N ARG A 108 16.94 -9.14 -5.15
CA ARG A 108 17.65 -10.40 -4.87
C ARG A 108 18.64 -10.25 -3.73
N GLU A 109 19.42 -9.16 -3.75
CA GLU A 109 20.35 -8.84 -2.66
C GLU A 109 19.60 -8.60 -1.35
N LEU A 110 18.45 -7.93 -1.40
CA LEU A 110 17.62 -7.74 -0.21
C LEU A 110 17.09 -9.08 0.33
N ALA A 111 16.63 -9.97 -0.54
CA ALA A 111 16.11 -11.27 -0.15
C ALA A 111 17.19 -12.17 0.48
N GLU A 112 18.41 -12.13 -0.05
CA GLU A 112 19.60 -12.72 0.58
C GLU A 112 19.83 -12.17 2.00
N LYS A 113 19.68 -10.86 2.19
CA LYS A 113 19.94 -10.20 3.49
C LYS A 113 18.83 -10.44 4.52
N LEU A 114 17.57 -10.49 4.08
CA LEU A 114 16.42 -10.68 4.96
C LEU A 114 16.29 -12.12 5.44
N VAL A 115 16.35 -13.07 4.51
CA VAL A 115 16.02 -14.48 4.80
C VAL A 115 16.94 -15.49 4.11
N GLN A 116 18.08 -15.04 3.59
CA GLN A 116 19.08 -15.91 2.94
C GLN A 116 18.51 -16.75 1.80
N LEU A 117 17.60 -16.19 0.99
CA LEU A 117 17.06 -16.92 -0.16
C LEU A 117 18.20 -17.40 -1.07
N THR A 118 18.11 -18.66 -1.50
CA THR A 118 18.99 -19.22 -2.53
C THR A 118 18.56 -18.72 -3.92
N LYS A 119 19.47 -18.82 -4.90
CA LYS A 119 19.16 -18.49 -6.30
C LYS A 119 17.93 -19.23 -6.83
N GLN A 120 17.79 -20.51 -6.48
CA GLN A 120 16.64 -21.33 -6.90
C GLN A 120 15.32 -20.81 -6.29
N GLN A 121 15.33 -20.39 -5.03
CA GLN A 121 14.15 -19.80 -4.39
C GLN A 121 13.79 -18.44 -5.00
N MET A 122 14.78 -17.63 -5.36
CA MET A 122 14.53 -16.37 -6.07
C MET A 122 13.93 -16.59 -7.46
N GLU A 123 14.44 -17.58 -8.20
CA GLU A 123 13.89 -17.94 -9.51
C GLU A 123 12.42 -18.35 -9.44
N ALA A 124 11.99 -19.00 -8.35
CA ALA A 124 10.58 -19.36 -8.14
C ALA A 124 9.65 -18.13 -8.13
N TYR A 125 10.10 -17.00 -7.58
CA TYR A 125 9.36 -15.73 -7.64
C TYR A 125 9.39 -15.10 -9.03
N GLU A 126 10.42 -15.36 -9.84
CA GLU A 126 10.58 -14.77 -11.17
C GLU A 126 9.81 -15.50 -12.26
N ILE A 127 9.67 -16.84 -12.14
CA ILE A 127 9.01 -17.70 -13.12
C ILE A 127 7.64 -17.16 -13.57
N PRO A 128 6.72 -16.75 -12.67
CA PRO A 128 5.41 -16.23 -13.05
C PRO A 128 5.45 -14.93 -13.88
N HIS A 129 6.57 -14.20 -13.83
CA HIS A 129 6.72 -12.90 -14.47
C HIS A 129 7.64 -12.92 -15.69
N ARG A 130 8.16 -14.09 -16.08
CA ARG A 130 9.01 -14.25 -17.26
C ARG A 130 8.22 -13.89 -18.52
N GLY A 131 8.85 -13.10 -19.39
CA GLY A 131 8.31 -12.79 -20.70
C GLY A 131 8.49 -13.95 -21.68
N LYS A 132 8.12 -13.72 -22.94
CA LYS A 132 8.26 -14.72 -24.02
C LYS A 132 9.70 -15.20 -24.24
N ALA A 133 10.69 -14.38 -23.88
CA ALA A 133 12.11 -14.70 -23.98
C ALA A 133 12.63 -15.60 -22.85
N GLY A 134 11.81 -15.94 -21.84
CA GLY A 134 12.22 -16.76 -20.70
C GLY A 134 12.83 -15.97 -19.54
N ASP A 135 12.99 -14.65 -19.67
CA ASP A 135 13.51 -13.77 -18.63
C ASP A 135 12.49 -12.73 -18.17
N VAL A 136 12.66 -12.22 -16.94
CA VAL A 136 11.90 -11.08 -16.43
C VAL A 136 12.55 -9.79 -16.93
N ALA A 137 11.79 -8.99 -17.68
CA ALA A 137 12.25 -7.69 -18.16
C ALA A 137 12.64 -6.79 -16.97
N ALA A 138 13.70 -5.98 -17.12
CA ALA A 138 14.25 -5.19 -16.02
C ALA A 138 13.23 -4.23 -15.40
N GLU A 139 12.36 -3.64 -16.23
CA GLU A 139 11.26 -2.77 -15.85
C GLU A 139 10.10 -3.48 -15.13
N MET A 140 10.08 -4.81 -15.19
CA MET A 140 9.09 -5.69 -14.57
C MET A 140 9.60 -6.36 -13.29
N MET A 141 10.87 -6.17 -12.96
CA MET A 141 11.54 -6.80 -11.82
C MET A 141 10.97 -6.39 -10.45
N TRP A 142 10.16 -5.31 -10.41
CA TRP A 142 9.41 -4.94 -9.22
C TRP A 142 8.31 -5.94 -8.85
N LYS A 143 7.83 -6.77 -9.79
CA LYS A 143 6.80 -7.77 -9.53
C LYS A 143 7.30 -8.94 -8.67
N PRO A 144 8.36 -9.67 -9.05
CA PRO A 144 8.93 -10.69 -8.17
C PRO A 144 9.41 -10.08 -6.85
N ALA A 145 9.95 -8.86 -6.86
CA ALA A 145 10.30 -8.14 -5.64
C ALA A 145 9.09 -7.90 -4.73
N TYR A 146 7.93 -7.55 -5.31
CA TYR A 146 6.69 -7.33 -4.59
C TYR A 146 6.16 -8.64 -4.00
N ASP A 147 6.10 -9.72 -4.80
CA ASP A 147 5.61 -11.02 -4.33
C ASP A 147 6.48 -11.55 -3.18
N PHE A 148 7.79 -11.39 -3.28
CA PHE A 148 8.72 -11.71 -2.19
C PHE A 148 8.45 -10.89 -0.94
N LEU A 149 8.42 -9.56 -1.03
CA LEU A 149 8.22 -8.68 0.12
C LEU A 149 6.84 -8.83 0.76
N TYR A 150 5.81 -9.09 -0.05
CA TYR A 150 4.45 -9.36 0.43
C TYR A 150 4.42 -10.66 1.24
N THR A 151 5.00 -11.74 0.70
CA THR A 151 5.09 -13.04 1.41
C THR A 151 5.93 -12.93 2.68
N TRP A 152 7.08 -12.24 2.61
CA TRP A 152 7.93 -12.00 3.77
C TRP A 152 7.24 -11.15 4.85
N GLY A 153 6.54 -10.08 4.44
CA GLY A 153 5.79 -9.21 5.35
C GLY A 153 4.67 -9.94 6.06
N ALA A 154 3.98 -10.85 5.37
CA ALA A 154 2.91 -11.66 5.95
C ALA A 154 3.38 -12.55 7.12
N HIS A 155 4.66 -12.95 7.17
CA HIS A 155 5.22 -13.73 8.28
C HIS A 155 5.26 -12.95 9.60
N HIS A 156 5.18 -11.61 9.58
CA HIS A 156 5.20 -10.77 10.77
C HIS A 156 3.79 -10.53 11.36
N GLY A 157 2.75 -11.12 10.76
CA GLY A 157 1.37 -10.98 11.21
C GLY A 157 0.92 -9.51 11.24
N ASN A 158 0.41 -9.06 12.39
CA ASN A 158 -0.09 -7.69 12.57
C ASN A 158 1.00 -6.69 13.06
N SER A 159 2.28 -7.10 13.12
CA SER A 159 3.33 -6.20 13.57
C SER A 159 3.83 -5.30 12.43
N TYR A 160 3.03 -4.29 12.08
CA TYR A 160 3.34 -3.34 11.00
C TYR A 160 4.67 -2.61 11.24
N ARG A 161 4.98 -2.34 12.51
CA ARG A 161 6.22 -1.68 12.94
C ARG A 161 7.44 -2.55 12.64
N ASP A 162 7.40 -3.82 13.03
CA ASP A 162 8.54 -4.72 12.86
C ASP A 162 8.83 -4.94 11.38
N VAL A 163 7.79 -5.10 10.55
CA VAL A 163 7.96 -5.19 9.08
C VAL A 163 8.71 -3.99 8.52
N LEU A 164 8.28 -2.77 8.87
CA LEU A 164 8.94 -1.58 8.34
C LEU A 164 10.35 -1.40 8.89
N GLN A 165 10.57 -1.75 10.15
CA GLN A 165 11.86 -1.58 10.83
C GLN A 165 12.90 -2.58 10.31
N ASP A 166 12.52 -3.83 10.10
CA ASP A 166 13.38 -4.86 9.53
C ASP A 166 13.66 -4.58 8.05
N LEU A 167 12.65 -4.11 7.30
CA LEU A 167 12.83 -3.69 5.92
C LEU A 167 13.84 -2.54 5.81
N GLN A 168 13.67 -1.48 6.60
CA GLN A 168 14.61 -0.35 6.66
C GLN A 168 16.02 -0.85 7.00
N SER A 169 16.16 -1.67 8.05
CA SER A 169 17.44 -2.19 8.50
C SER A 169 18.15 -3.04 7.45
N ALA A 170 17.42 -3.87 6.70
CA ALA A 170 17.99 -4.71 5.65
C ALA A 170 18.40 -3.89 4.42
N LEU A 171 17.61 -2.88 4.07
CA LEU A 171 17.92 -1.95 2.99
C LEU A 171 19.18 -1.11 3.27
N ASP A 172 19.37 -0.68 4.52
CA ASP A 172 20.58 0.04 4.98
C ASP A 172 21.85 -0.81 4.87
N ARG A 173 21.72 -2.14 5.00
CA ARG A 173 22.83 -3.09 4.89
C ARG A 173 23.17 -3.48 3.46
N MET A 174 22.47 -2.97 2.45
CA MET A 174 22.77 -3.26 1.05
C MET A 174 24.11 -2.65 0.63
N LYS A 175 24.81 -3.29 -0.31
CA LYS A 175 26.09 -2.83 -0.88
C LYS A 175 25.97 -1.43 -1.46
N ASN A 176 24.83 -1.15 -2.08
CA ASN A 176 24.42 0.18 -2.53
C ASN A 176 23.10 0.53 -1.83
N PRO A 177 23.13 1.14 -0.63
CA PRO A 177 21.93 1.42 0.13
C PRO A 177 20.99 2.33 -0.66
N VAL A 178 19.82 1.80 -1.01
CA VAL A 178 18.73 2.58 -1.64
C VAL A 178 18.18 3.61 -0.64
N THR A 179 18.42 3.40 0.65
CA THR A 179 17.93 4.19 1.79
C THR A 179 18.57 5.56 1.95
N LYS A 180 19.77 5.81 1.42
CA LYS A 180 20.42 7.14 1.51
C LYS A 180 19.58 8.28 0.93
N GLN A 181 18.60 7.96 0.08
CA GLN A 181 17.65 8.90 -0.51
C GLN A 181 16.18 8.56 -0.19
N TRP A 182 15.92 7.57 0.67
CA TRP A 182 14.59 7.00 0.85
C TRP A 182 13.83 7.58 2.02
N ARG A 183 13.60 8.90 1.96
CA ARG A 183 12.85 9.66 2.96
C ARG A 183 11.44 9.11 3.20
N ASP A 184 10.83 8.50 2.18
CA ASP A 184 9.46 7.96 2.26
C ASP A 184 9.34 6.82 3.29
N LEU A 185 10.32 5.89 3.36
CA LEU A 185 10.26 4.76 4.28
C LEU A 185 10.51 5.21 5.72
N THR A 186 11.47 6.11 5.92
CA THR A 186 11.71 6.75 7.23
C THR A 186 10.49 7.55 7.69
N GLY A 187 9.83 8.28 6.80
CA GLY A 187 8.59 8.99 7.11
C GLY A 187 7.44 8.05 7.48
N ALA A 188 7.29 6.93 6.77
CA ALA A 188 6.32 5.88 7.09
C ALA A 188 6.60 5.28 8.48
N LEU A 189 7.86 5.00 8.82
CA LEU A 189 8.27 4.55 10.15
C LEU A 189 7.92 5.56 11.24
N ILE A 190 8.28 6.83 11.07
CA ILE A 190 7.95 7.88 12.04
C ILE A 190 6.44 7.95 12.27
N LEU A 191 5.64 7.91 11.19
CA LEU A 191 4.20 7.92 11.28
C LEU A 191 3.68 6.71 12.05
N ILE A 192 4.07 5.47 11.69
CA ILE A 192 3.65 4.26 12.40
C ILE A 192 4.09 4.28 13.87
N HIS A 193 5.27 4.83 14.17
CA HIS A 193 5.75 4.97 15.54
C HIS A 193 4.87 5.91 16.38
N SER A 194 4.25 6.90 15.73
CA SER A 194 3.41 7.92 16.35
C SER A 194 1.94 7.52 16.43
N LEU A 195 1.53 6.46 15.73
CA LEU A 195 0.20 5.88 15.88
C LEU A 195 0.21 5.02 17.15
N GLU A 196 -0.48 5.48 18.19
CA GLU A 196 -0.83 4.66 19.34
C GLU A 196 -2.02 3.79 18.93
N PHE A 197 -1.82 2.47 18.80
CA PHE A 197 -2.86 1.48 18.47
C PHE A 197 -2.57 0.14 19.13
#